data_AF-A0A939F892-F1
#
_entry.id   AF-A0A939F892-F1
#
_cell.length_a   1.000
_cell.length_b   1.000
_cell.length_c   1.000
_cell.angle_alpha   90.00
_cell.angle_beta   90.00
_cell.angle_gamma   90.00
#
_symmetry.space_group_name_H-M   'P 1'
#
loop_
_entity.id
_entity.type
_entity.pdbx_description
1 polymer ?
#
loop_
_entity_poly.entity_id
_entity_poly.type
_entity_poly.pdbx_seq_one_letter_code
_entity_poly.pdbx_strand_id
1 'polypeptide(L)'
;MYVRKNQRDLTRAERRKYVGAVLELKRRGTYDQFVKTHIDFYTADGDTGLRVAHMGPSFLPWHRRFLLDFESALREVDPSVTVPYWDWTKDNTPASSIWHDDFMGGNGRRGDLQVMTGPFAHVGGSWDITVSVTDGNFLTRDLGRPSQAIGLPTKAQLAWAESDPAYDSAPWNSTSSEGFRNKLEGWGSGSGTDRWRNHNRVHRWVSGLMLGGGSVNDPVFWLHHSFVDSVWSRWQHKHPKAVYLPDSTAPESDAFGSRAVGRDEPMAPWGDSPSSMWDHSAIYRYA
;
A
#
# COMPACT_ATOMS: atom_id res chain seq x y z
N MET A 1 6.90 -13.01 17.66
CA MET A 1 5.80 -12.75 16.72
C MET A 1 4.85 -11.72 17.29
N TYR A 2 4.58 -10.62 16.58
CA TYR A 2 3.61 -9.60 16.99
C TYR A 2 2.31 -9.67 16.16
N VAL A 3 1.31 -8.88 16.51
CA VAL A 3 -0.04 -8.94 15.92
C VAL A 3 -0.40 -7.61 15.27
N ARG A 4 -0.73 -7.63 13.97
CA ARG A 4 -1.32 -6.50 13.26
C ARG A 4 -2.84 -6.55 13.43
N LYS A 5 -3.43 -5.48 13.97
CA LYS A 5 -4.86 -5.38 14.26
C LYS A 5 -5.60 -4.54 13.22
N ASN A 6 -6.89 -4.79 13.05
CA ASN A 6 -7.74 -3.89 12.28
C ASN A 6 -7.76 -2.51 12.97
N GLN A 7 -7.68 -1.43 12.20
CA GLN A 7 -7.72 -0.06 12.73
C GLN A 7 -8.95 0.22 13.61
N ARG A 8 -10.08 -0.43 13.32
CA ARG A 8 -11.34 -0.25 14.05
C ARG A 8 -11.28 -0.82 15.47
N ASP A 9 -10.43 -1.84 15.67
CA ASP A 9 -10.30 -2.59 16.91
C ASP A 9 -9.15 -2.05 17.79
N LEU A 10 -8.45 -1.02 17.31
CA LEU A 10 -7.47 -0.31 18.12
C LEU A 10 -8.15 0.46 19.25
N THR A 11 -7.66 0.24 20.46
CA THR A 11 -7.99 1.10 21.59
C THR A 11 -7.46 2.52 21.37
N ARG A 12 -8.02 3.51 22.09
CA ARG A 12 -7.52 4.89 22.07
C ARG A 12 -6.03 4.98 22.42
N ALA A 13 -5.55 4.12 23.34
CA ALA A 13 -4.15 4.08 23.72
C ALA A 13 -3.25 3.58 22.57
N GLU A 14 -3.68 2.55 21.85
CA GLU A 14 -2.95 2.02 20.69
C GLU A 14 -2.92 3.02 19.53
N ARG A 15 -4.05 3.69 19.24
CA ARG A 15 -4.10 4.78 18.25
C ARG A 15 -3.09 5.88 18.56
N ARG A 16 -3.09 6.36 19.81
CA ARG A 16 -2.17 7.41 20.27
C ARG A 16 -0.70 6.98 20.14
N LYS A 17 -0.37 5.74 20.50
CA LYS A 17 1.01 5.22 20.38
C LYS A 17 1.44 5.11 18.92
N TYR A 18 0.58 4.57 18.05
CA TYR A 18 0.86 4.50 16.62
C TYR A 18 1.10 5.89 16.02
N VAL A 19 0.17 6.82 16.23
CA VAL A 19 0.29 8.22 15.76
C VAL A 19 1.56 8.86 16.29
N GLY A 20 1.84 8.73 17.59
CA GLY A 20 3.04 9.29 18.21
C GLY A 20 4.33 8.73 17.62
N ALA A 21 4.40 7.42 17.35
CA ALA A 21 5.57 6.80 16.71
C ALA A 21 5.76 7.29 15.27
N VAL A 22 4.69 7.41 14.48
CA VAL A 22 4.74 7.96 13.11
C VAL A 22 5.25 9.40 13.11
N LEU A 23 4.72 10.25 13.99
CA LEU A 23 5.16 11.64 14.14
C LEU A 23 6.63 11.73 14.56
N GLU A 24 7.10 10.85 15.44
CA GLU A 24 8.50 10.82 15.85
C GLU A 24 9.42 10.39 14.70
N LEU A 25 9.03 9.41 13.88
CA LEU A 25 9.77 9.05 12.67
C LEU A 25 9.86 10.22 11.70
N LYS A 26 8.78 11.00 11.55
CA LYS A 26 8.77 12.21 10.73
C LYS A 26 9.69 13.28 11.30
N ARG A 27 9.64 13.55 12.60
CA ARG A 27 10.50 14.52 13.29
C ARG A 27 11.99 14.18 13.14
N ARG A 28 12.35 12.89 13.12
CA ARG A 28 13.74 12.42 12.90
C ARG A 28 14.19 12.45 11.44
N GLY A 29 13.28 12.71 10.49
CA GLY A 29 13.54 12.59 9.06
C GLY A 29 13.57 11.15 8.54
N THR A 30 13.39 10.15 9.41
CA THR A 30 13.35 8.73 9.03
C THR A 30 12.15 8.43 8.12
N TYR A 31 10.99 9.04 8.39
CA TYR A 31 9.79 8.86 7.56
C TYR A 31 10.04 9.29 6.10
N ASP A 32 10.80 10.36 5.90
CA ASP A 32 11.05 10.92 4.56
C ASP A 32 11.93 10.01 3.70
N GLN A 33 12.74 9.13 4.34
CA GLN A 33 13.47 8.09 3.60
C GLN A 33 12.52 7.05 3.02
N PHE A 34 11.46 6.66 3.73
CA PHE A 34 10.44 5.77 3.16
C PHE A 34 9.73 6.42 1.97
N VAL A 35 9.38 7.71 2.09
CA VAL A 35 8.79 8.46 0.97
C VAL A 35 9.74 8.46 -0.24
N LYS A 36 11.01 8.80 -0.03
CA LYS A 36 12.02 8.79 -1.09
C LYS A 36 12.18 7.41 -1.73
N THR A 37 12.30 6.35 -0.93
CA THR A 37 12.42 4.97 -1.43
C THR A 37 11.24 4.60 -2.31
N HIS A 38 10.01 4.89 -1.90
CA HIS A 38 8.85 4.56 -2.72
C HIS A 38 8.79 5.39 -4.01
N ILE A 39 9.20 6.66 -3.99
CA ILE A 39 9.35 7.48 -5.21
C ILE A 39 10.39 6.87 -6.15
N ASP A 40 11.57 6.52 -5.63
CA ASP A 40 12.70 6.01 -6.43
C ASP A 40 12.38 4.67 -7.11
N PHE A 41 11.52 3.85 -6.51
CA PHE A 41 11.13 2.52 -7.04
C PHE A 41 9.71 2.50 -7.65
N TYR A 42 9.04 3.64 -7.76
CA TYR A 42 7.80 3.76 -8.52
C TYR A 42 8.13 3.82 -10.02
N THR A 43 8.12 2.66 -10.68
CA THR A 43 8.32 2.53 -12.14
C THR A 43 6.98 2.19 -12.80
N ALA A 44 6.49 3.05 -13.70
CA ALA A 44 5.22 2.88 -14.37
C ALA A 44 5.35 2.07 -15.68
N ASP A 45 4.24 1.58 -16.20
CA ASP A 45 4.18 0.92 -17.49
C ASP A 45 4.45 1.95 -18.59
N GLY A 46 5.55 1.73 -19.31
CA GLY A 46 6.09 2.67 -20.29
C GLY A 46 7.50 3.13 -19.93
N ASP A 47 7.88 3.08 -18.66
CA ASP A 47 9.25 3.37 -18.22
C ASP A 47 10.19 2.20 -18.56
N THR A 48 11.51 2.45 -18.62
CA THR A 48 12.50 1.43 -19.00
C THR A 48 13.08 0.65 -17.82
N GLY A 49 12.78 1.06 -16.58
CA GLY A 49 13.30 0.45 -15.37
C GLY A 49 12.71 -0.93 -15.03
N LEU A 50 13.37 -1.62 -14.10
CA LEU A 50 12.85 -2.85 -13.51
C LEU A 50 11.62 -2.53 -12.66
N ARG A 51 10.52 -3.27 -12.88
CA ARG A 51 9.27 -3.08 -12.14
C ARG A 51 9.28 -3.87 -10.84
N VAL A 52 9.98 -3.32 -9.84
CA VAL A 52 10.16 -3.99 -8.55
C VAL A 52 8.99 -3.75 -7.59
N ALA A 53 8.49 -2.51 -7.50
CA ALA A 53 7.48 -2.15 -6.50
C ALA A 53 6.05 -2.20 -7.03
N HIS A 54 5.81 -1.94 -8.32
CA HIS A 54 4.47 -1.79 -8.92
C HIS A 54 4.42 -2.42 -10.31
N MET A 55 3.20 -2.70 -10.79
CA MET A 55 2.89 -3.20 -12.13
C MET A 55 3.75 -4.41 -12.51
N GLY A 56 4.06 -5.24 -11.52
CA GLY A 56 4.96 -6.37 -11.68
C GLY A 56 4.74 -7.39 -10.56
N PRO A 57 5.18 -8.63 -10.75
CA PRO A 57 4.89 -9.71 -9.82
C PRO A 57 5.45 -9.49 -8.41
N SER A 58 6.53 -8.74 -8.27
CA SER A 58 7.13 -8.42 -6.97
C SER A 58 6.37 -7.36 -6.16
N PHE A 59 5.26 -6.79 -6.68
CA PHE A 59 4.43 -5.80 -5.97
C PHE A 59 4.11 -6.22 -4.53
N LEU A 60 3.63 -7.46 -4.33
CA LEU A 60 3.25 -7.97 -3.00
C LEU A 60 4.45 -8.18 -2.07
N PRO A 61 5.50 -8.95 -2.44
CA PRO A 61 6.65 -9.15 -1.56
C PRO A 61 7.46 -7.87 -1.31
N TRP A 62 7.57 -6.97 -2.29
CA TRP A 62 8.25 -5.67 -2.11
C TRP A 62 7.56 -4.83 -1.03
N HIS A 63 6.23 -4.70 -1.11
CA HIS A 63 5.46 -3.95 -0.11
C HIS A 63 5.42 -4.65 1.26
N ARG A 64 5.47 -5.99 1.33
CA ARG A 64 5.63 -6.72 2.60
C ARG A 64 6.96 -6.38 3.25
N ARG A 65 8.07 -6.40 2.49
CA ARG A 65 9.39 -6.02 3.00
C ARG A 65 9.43 -4.56 3.43
N PHE A 66 8.81 -3.67 2.66
CA PHE A 66 8.69 -2.25 2.98
C PHE A 66 7.92 -2.00 4.29
N LEU A 67 6.79 -2.72 4.49
CA LEU A 67 6.04 -2.70 5.75
C LEU A 67 6.87 -3.20 6.94
N LEU A 68 7.71 -4.22 6.74
CA LEU A 68 8.59 -4.74 7.78
C LEU A 68 9.64 -3.72 8.22
N ASP A 69 10.22 -2.96 7.30
CA ASP A 69 11.15 -1.86 7.66
C ASP A 69 10.44 -0.76 8.42
N PHE A 70 9.27 -0.34 7.93
CA PHE A 70 8.48 0.71 8.60
C PHE A 70 8.04 0.29 10.01
N GLU A 71 7.56 -0.93 10.16
CA GLU A 71 7.16 -1.48 11.45
C GLU A 71 8.35 -1.63 12.39
N SER A 72 9.53 -2.00 11.88
CA SER A 72 10.76 -2.04 12.69
C SER A 72 11.13 -0.65 13.20
N ALA A 73 11.08 0.37 12.34
CA ALA A 73 11.32 1.76 12.72
C ALA A 73 10.31 2.28 13.76
N LEU A 74 9.02 1.96 13.61
CA LEU A 74 8.01 2.30 14.62
C LEU A 74 8.32 1.66 15.98
N ARG A 75 8.78 0.41 15.96
CA ARG A 75 9.09 -0.38 17.16
C ARG A 75 10.36 0.07 17.87
N GLU A 76 11.30 0.70 17.15
CA GLU A 76 12.42 1.41 17.76
C GLU A 76 11.98 2.64 18.57
N VAL A 77 10.85 3.25 18.21
CA VAL A 77 10.25 4.36 18.98
C VAL A 77 9.41 3.82 20.15
N ASP A 78 8.51 2.87 19.90
CA ASP A 78 7.75 2.17 20.93
C ASP A 78 7.58 0.69 20.56
N PRO A 79 8.19 -0.27 21.31
CA PRO A 79 8.21 -1.69 20.96
C PRO A 79 6.84 -2.37 21.04
N SER A 80 5.82 -1.70 21.57
CA SER A 80 4.42 -2.17 21.57
C SER A 80 3.65 -1.80 20.31
N VAL A 81 4.18 -0.91 19.48
CA VAL A 81 3.53 -0.48 18.23
C VAL A 81 3.68 -1.56 17.15
N THR A 82 2.61 -1.71 16.36
CA THR A 82 2.55 -2.52 15.13
C THR A 82 1.76 -1.72 14.09
N VAL A 83 1.93 -2.04 12.82
CA VAL A 83 1.20 -1.41 11.72
C VAL A 83 -0.22 -1.98 11.68
N PRO A 84 -1.26 -1.17 11.95
CA PRO A 84 -2.63 -1.63 11.82
C PRO A 84 -3.02 -1.79 10.35
N TYR A 85 -4.10 -2.51 10.07
CA TYR A 85 -4.64 -2.63 8.72
C TYR A 85 -6.00 -1.95 8.59
N TRP A 86 -6.28 -1.38 7.41
CA TRP A 86 -7.57 -0.79 7.07
C TRP A 86 -8.36 -1.72 6.14
N ASP A 87 -9.35 -2.43 6.71
CA ASP A 87 -10.32 -3.20 5.93
C ASP A 87 -11.32 -2.25 5.23
N TRP A 88 -10.88 -1.72 4.08
CA TRP A 88 -11.67 -0.82 3.24
C TRP A 88 -12.89 -1.48 2.60
N THR A 89 -13.08 -2.81 2.73
CA THR A 89 -14.34 -3.46 2.31
C THR A 89 -15.47 -3.27 3.33
N LYS A 90 -15.13 -2.80 4.54
CA LYS A 90 -16.08 -2.55 5.63
C LYS A 90 -16.06 -1.09 6.09
N ASP A 91 -14.88 -0.51 6.35
CA ASP A 91 -14.74 0.91 6.74
C ASP A 91 -14.61 1.78 5.48
N ASN A 92 -15.72 1.95 4.77
CA ASN A 92 -15.69 2.35 3.36
C ASN A 92 -16.31 3.74 3.05
N THR A 93 -16.49 4.58 4.06
CA THR A 93 -17.02 5.94 3.91
C THR A 93 -16.06 6.98 4.50
N PRO A 94 -16.18 8.27 4.11
CA PRO A 94 -15.43 9.35 4.77
C PRO A 94 -15.78 9.53 6.26
N ALA A 95 -16.91 8.96 6.72
CA ALA A 95 -17.34 9.00 8.13
C ALA A 95 -16.78 7.84 8.98
N SER A 96 -16.02 6.92 8.39
CA SER A 96 -15.40 5.80 9.11
C SER A 96 -14.42 6.28 10.19
N SER A 97 -14.32 5.53 11.29
CA SER A 97 -13.47 5.87 12.46
C SER A 97 -11.98 6.06 12.16
N ILE A 98 -11.51 5.60 11.01
CA ILE A 98 -10.13 5.79 10.56
C ILE A 98 -9.83 7.28 10.31
N TRP A 99 -10.82 8.05 9.84
CA TRP A 99 -10.69 9.46 9.45
C TRP A 99 -10.99 10.44 10.59
N HIS A 100 -11.15 9.94 11.81
CA HIS A 100 -11.34 10.80 12.98
C HIS A 100 -10.05 11.55 13.35
N ASP A 101 -10.21 12.69 14.02
CA ASP A 101 -9.12 13.59 14.41
C ASP A 101 -8.15 12.98 15.41
N ASP A 102 -8.53 11.90 16.10
CA ASP A 102 -7.62 11.16 17.00
C ASP A 102 -6.79 10.09 16.27
N PHE A 103 -6.91 9.97 14.95
CA PHE A 103 -6.19 8.99 14.14
C PHE A 103 -5.67 9.54 12.81
N MET A 104 -6.27 9.23 11.65
CA MET A 104 -5.72 9.68 10.36
C MET A 104 -6.08 11.12 9.99
N GLY A 105 -7.05 11.74 10.68
CA GLY A 105 -7.61 13.03 10.27
C GLY A 105 -8.52 12.94 9.04
N GLY A 106 -9.30 13.99 8.82
CA GLY A 106 -10.39 13.99 7.85
C GLY A 106 -9.98 14.23 6.39
N ASN A 107 -10.95 14.72 5.63
CA ASN A 107 -10.80 15.07 4.21
C ASN A 107 -10.06 16.41 4.03
N GLY A 108 -9.60 16.66 2.80
CA GLY A 108 -9.09 17.95 2.37
C GLY A 108 -10.18 19.01 2.27
N ARG A 109 -9.84 20.27 2.55
CA ARG A 109 -10.74 21.40 2.30
C ARG A 109 -10.95 21.63 0.80
N ARG A 110 -12.07 22.25 0.47
CA ARG A 110 -12.35 22.67 -0.91
C ARG A 110 -11.32 23.71 -1.37
N GLY A 111 -10.82 23.56 -2.60
CA GLY A 111 -9.89 24.50 -3.23
C GLY A 111 -8.54 23.86 -3.49
N ASP A 112 -7.80 23.54 -2.42
CA ASP A 112 -6.43 23.01 -2.49
C ASP A 112 -6.29 21.60 -1.89
N LEU A 113 -7.39 20.99 -1.44
CA LEU A 113 -7.44 19.65 -0.87
C LEU A 113 -6.60 19.48 0.40
N GLN A 114 -6.17 20.56 1.05
CA GLN A 114 -5.37 20.51 2.27
C GLN A 114 -6.14 19.82 3.40
N VAL A 115 -5.56 18.78 3.99
CA VAL A 115 -6.10 18.13 5.20
C VAL A 115 -6.04 19.11 6.37
N MET A 116 -7.19 19.32 7.01
CA MET A 116 -7.37 20.36 8.04
C MET A 116 -7.49 19.83 9.46
N THR A 117 -7.61 18.51 9.65
CA THR A 117 -7.85 17.92 10.97
C THR A 117 -6.94 16.72 11.24
N GLY A 118 -6.82 16.38 12.52
CA GLY A 118 -6.01 15.28 13.00
C GLY A 118 -4.50 15.58 13.06
N PRO A 119 -3.71 14.61 13.53
CA PRO A 119 -2.29 14.78 13.82
C PRO A 119 -1.43 15.06 12.58
N PHE A 120 -1.93 14.73 11.39
CA PHE A 120 -1.22 14.84 10.13
C PHE A 120 -1.65 16.05 9.28
N ALA A 121 -2.43 16.97 9.85
CA ALA A 121 -2.68 18.27 9.23
C ALA A 121 -1.40 19.14 9.26
N HIS A 122 -1.20 19.98 8.26
CA HIS A 122 -0.07 20.92 8.24
C HIS A 122 -0.22 22.05 9.27
N VAL A 123 -1.42 22.64 9.37
CA VAL A 123 -1.71 23.65 10.38
C VAL A 123 -2.20 22.97 11.66
N GLY A 124 -1.52 23.19 12.78
CA GLY A 124 -1.88 22.61 14.07
C GLY A 124 -1.45 21.15 14.27
N GLY A 125 -1.01 20.47 13.20
CA GLY A 125 -0.25 19.22 13.28
C GLY A 125 1.25 19.45 13.04
N SER A 126 2.03 18.36 13.04
CA SER A 126 3.50 18.40 12.84
C SER A 126 3.90 17.65 11.56
N TRP A 127 3.12 17.84 10.49
CA TRP A 127 3.22 17.05 9.26
C TRP A 127 3.48 17.91 8.03
N ASP A 128 4.73 18.32 7.87
CA ASP A 128 5.20 19.06 6.71
C ASP A 128 5.63 18.11 5.59
N ILE A 129 5.18 18.36 4.37
CA ILE A 129 5.61 17.58 3.20
C ILE A 129 6.87 18.21 2.65
N THR A 130 7.99 17.49 2.80
CA THR A 130 9.35 17.94 2.50
C THR A 130 9.98 17.14 1.35
N VAL A 131 9.52 15.90 1.14
CA VAL A 131 9.92 15.02 0.05
C VAL A 131 8.66 14.61 -0.70
N SER A 132 8.53 14.99 -1.97
CA SER A 132 7.36 14.66 -2.78
C SER A 132 7.69 14.77 -4.28
N VAL A 133 6.76 14.31 -5.11
CA VAL A 133 6.78 14.51 -6.57
C VAL A 133 6.15 15.85 -6.99
N THR A 134 5.56 16.58 -6.04
CA THR A 134 4.95 17.90 -6.24
C THR A 134 5.54 18.91 -5.26
N ASP A 135 5.49 20.20 -5.60
CA ASP A 135 6.04 21.28 -4.75
C ASP A 135 5.16 21.64 -3.53
N GLY A 136 4.01 20.99 -3.34
CA GLY A 136 3.12 21.22 -2.21
C GLY A 136 3.73 20.76 -0.88
N ASN A 137 3.53 21.56 0.19
CA ASN A 137 4.13 21.33 1.50
C ASN A 137 3.16 20.80 2.57
N PHE A 138 1.94 20.43 2.18
CA PHE A 138 0.92 19.91 3.10
C PHE A 138 0.24 18.65 2.55
N LEU A 139 -0.25 17.81 3.46
CA LEU A 139 -1.02 16.62 3.12
C LEU A 139 -2.31 17.00 2.40
N THR A 140 -2.62 16.32 1.29
CA THR A 140 -3.85 16.51 0.54
C THR A 140 -4.66 15.23 0.40
N ARG A 141 -6.00 15.35 0.46
CA ARG A 141 -6.98 14.26 0.27
C ARG A 141 -8.24 14.79 -0.41
N ASP A 142 -8.92 13.91 -1.15
CA ASP A 142 -10.25 14.16 -1.72
C ASP A 142 -11.10 12.88 -1.62
N LEU A 143 -11.43 12.51 -0.37
CA LEU A 143 -12.05 11.23 -0.02
C LEU A 143 -13.34 10.99 -0.81
N GLY A 144 -13.37 9.91 -1.59
CA GLY A 144 -14.49 9.54 -2.46
C GLY A 144 -14.67 10.40 -3.70
N ARG A 145 -13.83 11.43 -3.88
CA ARG A 145 -13.77 12.35 -5.01
C ARG A 145 -15.15 12.88 -5.42
N PRO A 146 -15.82 13.72 -4.62
CA PRO A 146 -17.22 14.10 -4.84
C PRO A 146 -17.53 14.68 -6.24
N SER A 147 -16.56 15.30 -6.90
CA SER A 147 -16.69 15.81 -8.27
C SER A 147 -16.59 14.74 -9.36
N GLN A 148 -15.96 13.60 -9.06
CA GLN A 148 -15.85 12.42 -9.93
C GLN A 148 -15.90 11.16 -9.05
N ALA A 149 -17.11 10.90 -8.53
CA ALA A 149 -17.32 9.95 -7.45
C ALA A 149 -16.70 8.58 -7.74
N ILE A 150 -15.98 8.07 -6.75
CA ILE A 150 -15.45 6.70 -6.76
C ILE A 150 -15.75 6.07 -5.40
N GLY A 151 -16.23 4.82 -5.40
CA GLY A 151 -16.44 4.05 -4.18
C GLY A 151 -15.22 3.18 -3.86
N LEU A 152 -15.03 2.81 -2.60
CA LEU A 152 -14.02 1.81 -2.21
C LEU A 152 -14.42 0.40 -2.71
N PRO A 153 -13.46 -0.52 -2.86
CA PRO A 153 -13.78 -1.84 -3.38
C PRO A 153 -14.61 -2.68 -2.40
N THR A 154 -15.51 -3.49 -2.94
CA THR A 154 -16.44 -4.33 -2.16
C THR A 154 -15.84 -5.69 -1.84
N LYS A 155 -16.44 -6.40 -0.87
CA LYS A 155 -16.07 -7.80 -0.57
C LYS A 155 -16.16 -8.72 -1.79
N ALA A 156 -17.14 -8.50 -2.68
CA ALA A 156 -17.28 -9.30 -3.89
C ALA A 156 -16.15 -9.06 -4.89
N GLN A 157 -15.71 -7.80 -5.05
CA GLN A 157 -14.57 -7.46 -5.91
C GLN A 157 -13.26 -8.05 -5.37
N LEU A 158 -13.09 -8.06 -4.05
CA LEU A 158 -11.95 -8.69 -3.40
C LEU A 158 -11.97 -10.21 -3.55
N ALA A 159 -13.13 -10.84 -3.31
CA ALA A 159 -13.31 -12.28 -3.44
C ALA A 159 -13.08 -12.78 -4.88
N TRP A 160 -13.43 -11.97 -5.88
CA TRP A 160 -13.11 -12.25 -7.29
C TRP A 160 -11.60 -12.33 -7.52
N ALA A 161 -10.81 -11.39 -6.98
CA ALA A 161 -9.36 -11.46 -7.07
C ALA A 161 -8.82 -12.69 -6.33
N GLU A 162 -9.28 -12.94 -5.09
CA GLU A 162 -8.85 -14.09 -4.28
C GLU A 162 -9.31 -15.46 -4.84
N SER A 163 -10.14 -15.50 -5.87
CA SER A 163 -10.60 -16.74 -6.49
C SER A 163 -9.61 -17.33 -7.49
N ASP A 164 -8.71 -16.51 -8.03
CA ASP A 164 -7.72 -16.97 -9.00
C ASP A 164 -6.63 -17.80 -8.30
N PRO A 165 -6.40 -19.07 -8.68
CA PRO A 165 -5.39 -19.91 -8.07
C PRO A 165 -3.96 -19.59 -8.53
N ALA A 166 -3.78 -18.86 -9.64
CA ALA A 166 -2.46 -18.43 -10.10
C ALA A 166 -2.01 -17.19 -9.33
N TYR A 167 -0.74 -17.13 -8.94
CA TYR A 167 -0.17 -15.94 -8.31
C TYR A 167 -0.19 -14.75 -9.27
N ASP A 168 0.34 -14.95 -10.47
CA ASP A 168 0.41 -13.96 -11.54
C ASP A 168 0.46 -14.68 -12.90
N SER A 169 0.38 -13.94 -14.00
CA SER A 169 0.52 -14.50 -15.35
C SER A 169 1.38 -13.61 -16.25
N ALA A 170 1.90 -14.19 -17.34
CA ALA A 170 2.49 -13.40 -18.42
C ALA A 170 1.45 -12.37 -18.93
N PRO A 171 1.87 -11.17 -19.39
CA PRO A 171 3.26 -10.71 -19.54
C PRO A 171 3.86 -10.04 -18.28
N TRP A 172 3.40 -10.40 -17.07
CA TRP A 172 4.00 -9.98 -15.80
C TRP A 172 3.95 -8.46 -15.57
N ASN A 173 2.82 -7.85 -15.92
CA ASN A 173 2.62 -6.40 -15.86
C ASN A 173 1.15 -6.02 -15.58
N SER A 174 0.76 -4.75 -15.78
CA SER A 174 -0.64 -4.32 -15.58
C SER A 174 -1.65 -4.91 -16.58
N THR A 175 -1.19 -5.43 -17.72
CA THR A 175 -2.03 -6.02 -18.77
C THR A 175 -2.27 -7.52 -18.60
N SER A 176 -1.71 -8.13 -17.54
CA SER A 176 -1.90 -9.55 -17.22
C SER A 176 -3.39 -9.83 -16.95
N SER A 177 -4.01 -10.68 -17.78
CA SER A 177 -5.45 -10.94 -17.73
C SER A 177 -5.86 -11.93 -16.63
N GLU A 178 -4.90 -12.71 -16.14
CA GLU A 178 -5.06 -13.72 -15.10
C GLU A 178 -4.12 -13.42 -13.93
N GLY A 179 -4.27 -14.17 -12.84
CA GLY A 179 -3.41 -14.08 -11.68
C GLY A 179 -3.95 -13.14 -10.60
N PHE A 180 -3.77 -13.59 -9.35
CA PHE A 180 -4.16 -12.88 -8.15
C PHE A 180 -3.48 -11.51 -8.02
N ARG A 181 -2.17 -11.41 -8.30
CA ARG A 181 -1.35 -10.20 -8.14
C ARG A 181 -1.96 -9.04 -8.91
N ASN A 182 -2.14 -9.16 -10.23
CA ASN A 182 -2.65 -8.05 -11.04
C ASN A 182 -4.10 -7.68 -10.67
N LYS A 183 -4.93 -8.69 -10.34
CA LYS A 183 -6.31 -8.49 -9.90
C LYS A 183 -6.39 -7.75 -8.55
N LEU A 184 -5.49 -8.04 -7.61
CA LEU A 184 -5.41 -7.37 -6.31
C LEU A 184 -4.78 -5.97 -6.41
N GLU A 185 -3.68 -5.83 -7.16
CA GLU A 185 -3.07 -4.53 -7.46
C GLU A 185 -4.09 -3.60 -8.11
N GLY A 186 -4.93 -4.14 -8.99
CA GLY A 186 -6.20 -3.55 -9.36
C GLY A 186 -6.19 -2.87 -10.73
N TRP A 187 -5.46 -3.42 -11.68
CA TRP A 187 -5.49 -3.04 -13.08
C TRP A 187 -6.64 -3.77 -13.80
N GLY A 188 -7.52 -3.02 -14.46
CA GLY A 188 -8.67 -3.59 -15.18
C GLY A 188 -8.82 -3.02 -16.59
N SER A 189 -9.47 -3.78 -17.47
CA SER A 189 -9.73 -3.42 -18.87
C SER A 189 -10.94 -2.50 -19.09
N GLY A 190 -11.58 -2.03 -18.01
CA GLY A 190 -12.74 -1.13 -18.05
C GLY A 190 -12.40 0.31 -18.44
N SER A 191 -13.42 1.14 -18.59
CA SER A 191 -13.28 2.59 -18.81
C SER A 191 -13.63 3.38 -17.54
N GLY A 192 -13.42 4.70 -17.56
CA GLY A 192 -13.80 5.56 -16.42
C GLY A 192 -13.14 5.12 -15.10
N THR A 193 -13.94 5.03 -14.02
CA THR A 193 -13.50 4.54 -12.71
C THR A 193 -13.42 3.01 -12.62
N ASP A 194 -14.05 2.28 -13.54
CA ASP A 194 -14.09 0.80 -13.53
C ASP A 194 -12.78 0.16 -13.99
N ARG A 195 -11.87 0.95 -14.58
CA ARG A 195 -10.49 0.55 -14.86
C ARG A 195 -9.66 0.33 -13.58
N TRP A 196 -10.08 0.94 -12.46
CA TRP A 196 -9.40 0.84 -11.17
C TRP A 196 -10.16 -0.10 -10.25
N ARG A 197 -9.47 -1.15 -9.77
CA ARG A 197 -9.98 -2.13 -8.81
C ARG A 197 -9.13 -2.11 -7.54
N ASN A 198 -9.63 -2.76 -6.49
CA ASN A 198 -8.86 -3.13 -5.29
C ASN A 198 -7.85 -2.07 -4.84
N HIS A 199 -6.54 -2.37 -4.79
CA HIS A 199 -5.49 -1.46 -4.33
C HIS A 199 -5.50 -0.11 -5.07
N ASN A 200 -5.44 -0.13 -6.41
CA ASN A 200 -5.44 1.10 -7.21
C ASN A 200 -6.70 1.95 -6.97
N ARG A 201 -7.85 1.32 -6.79
CA ARG A 201 -9.11 2.01 -6.50
C ARG A 201 -9.09 2.71 -5.14
N VAL A 202 -8.41 2.15 -4.14
CA VAL A 202 -8.25 2.78 -2.82
C VAL A 202 -7.36 4.01 -2.90
N HIS A 203 -6.20 3.92 -3.59
CA HIS A 203 -5.37 5.10 -3.87
C HIS A 203 -6.17 6.22 -4.56
N ARG A 204 -6.98 5.86 -5.57
CA ARG A 204 -7.86 6.81 -6.26
C ARG A 204 -9.00 7.34 -5.37
N TRP A 205 -9.47 6.57 -4.40
CA TRP A 205 -10.52 6.99 -3.48
C TRP A 205 -10.01 8.00 -2.44
N VAL A 206 -8.81 7.80 -1.89
CA VAL A 206 -8.20 8.76 -0.95
C VAL A 206 -7.77 10.02 -1.70
N SER A 207 -7.23 9.87 -2.92
CA SER A 207 -6.81 10.98 -3.79
C SER A 207 -5.71 11.84 -3.14
N GLY A 208 -5.46 13.03 -3.68
CA GLY A 208 -4.41 13.93 -3.19
C GLY A 208 -3.03 13.28 -3.26
N LEU A 209 -2.27 13.32 -2.16
CA LEU A 209 -0.93 12.73 -2.14
C LEU A 209 -0.94 11.21 -2.23
N MET A 210 -2.04 10.53 -1.88
CA MET A 210 -2.18 9.08 -2.11
C MET A 210 -2.17 8.69 -3.59
N LEU A 211 -2.01 9.63 -4.53
CA LEU A 211 -1.81 9.34 -5.95
C LEU A 211 -0.32 9.20 -6.30
N GLY A 212 0.06 8.01 -6.77
CA GLY A 212 1.37 7.74 -7.38
C GLY A 212 2.52 7.53 -6.38
N GLY A 213 3.75 7.79 -6.83
CA GLY A 213 4.97 7.49 -6.08
C GLY A 213 5.13 8.25 -4.76
N GLY A 214 4.51 9.43 -4.61
CA GLY A 214 4.54 10.20 -3.36
C GLY A 214 3.56 9.73 -2.29
N SER A 215 2.81 8.65 -2.52
CA SER A 215 1.68 8.22 -1.66
C SER A 215 2.01 7.90 -0.22
N VAL A 216 3.25 7.51 0.06
CA VAL A 216 3.75 7.30 1.42
C VAL A 216 3.64 8.58 2.28
N ASN A 217 3.57 9.77 1.69
CA ASN A 217 3.35 11.02 2.43
C ASN A 217 2.03 11.04 3.24
N ASP A 218 1.05 10.22 2.87
CA ASP A 218 -0.15 10.00 3.67
C ASP A 218 0.02 8.76 4.57
N PRO A 219 0.00 8.88 5.90
CA PRO A 219 0.14 7.74 6.81
C PRO A 219 -0.89 6.63 6.62
N VAL A 220 -2.02 6.90 5.95
CA VAL A 220 -3.01 5.85 5.60
C VAL A 220 -2.45 4.84 4.59
N PHE A 221 -1.38 5.17 3.86
CA PHE A 221 -0.63 4.28 2.97
C PHE A 221 -0.28 2.96 3.69
N TRP A 222 0.30 3.06 4.89
CA TRP A 222 0.74 1.89 5.64
C TRP A 222 -0.42 0.98 6.05
N LEU A 223 -1.55 1.58 6.43
CA LEU A 223 -2.76 0.85 6.78
C LEU A 223 -3.39 0.17 5.57
N HIS A 224 -3.36 0.85 4.42
CA HIS A 224 -3.82 0.32 3.15
C HIS A 224 -2.98 -0.89 2.73
N HIS A 225 -1.66 -0.75 2.66
CA HIS A 225 -0.76 -1.82 2.25
C HIS A 225 -0.71 -2.97 3.27
N SER A 226 -0.87 -2.70 4.57
CA SER A 226 -1.03 -3.75 5.58
C SER A 226 -2.28 -4.60 5.33
N PHE A 227 -3.39 -4.00 4.85
CA PHE A 227 -4.55 -4.78 4.46
C PHE A 227 -4.33 -5.57 3.15
N VAL A 228 -3.67 -4.97 2.15
CA VAL A 228 -3.26 -5.68 0.92
C VAL A 228 -2.41 -6.91 1.26
N ASP A 229 -1.46 -6.77 2.18
CA ASP A 229 -0.65 -7.88 2.67
C ASP A 229 -1.48 -8.95 3.41
N SER A 230 -2.47 -8.54 4.21
CA SER A 230 -3.40 -9.47 4.86
C SER A 230 -4.23 -10.28 3.84
N VAL A 231 -4.59 -9.66 2.70
CA VAL A 231 -5.32 -10.32 1.62
C VAL A 231 -4.41 -11.32 0.91
N TRP A 232 -3.14 -10.99 0.69
CA TRP A 232 -2.17 -11.94 0.16
C TRP A 232 -1.99 -13.15 1.10
N SER A 233 -1.87 -12.92 2.41
CA SER A 233 -1.84 -13.99 3.41
C SER A 233 -3.07 -14.90 3.32
N ARG A 234 -4.29 -14.32 3.25
CA ARG A 234 -5.53 -15.08 3.05
C ARG A 234 -5.54 -15.90 1.77
N TRP A 235 -5.07 -15.31 0.68
CA TRP A 235 -4.98 -15.99 -0.62
C TRP A 235 -4.02 -17.19 -0.56
N GLN A 236 -2.87 -17.06 0.08
CA GLN A 236 -1.91 -18.17 0.26
C GLN A 236 -2.54 -19.33 1.05
N HIS A 237 -3.33 -19.04 2.09
CA HIS A 237 -4.06 -20.07 2.84
C HIS A 237 -5.14 -20.77 2.00
N LYS A 238 -5.81 -20.03 1.11
CA LYS A 238 -6.85 -20.56 0.22
C LYS A 238 -6.25 -21.39 -0.92
N HIS A 239 -5.03 -21.08 -1.34
CA HIS A 239 -4.33 -21.72 -2.46
C HIS A 239 -2.97 -22.27 -2.03
N PRO A 240 -2.92 -23.29 -1.15
CA PRO A 240 -1.67 -23.77 -0.54
C PRO A 240 -0.69 -24.42 -1.52
N LYS A 241 -1.12 -24.69 -2.76
CA LYS A 241 -0.28 -25.23 -3.84
C LYS A 241 0.29 -24.15 -4.75
N ALA A 242 -0.15 -22.89 -4.59
CA ALA A 242 0.33 -21.81 -5.42
C ALA A 242 1.79 -21.47 -5.10
N VAL A 243 2.52 -21.01 -6.11
CA VAL A 243 3.90 -20.56 -6.01
C VAL A 243 4.01 -19.15 -6.54
N TYR A 244 5.04 -18.42 -6.12
CA TYR A 244 5.38 -17.16 -6.76
C TYR A 244 5.69 -17.41 -8.24
N LEU A 245 5.18 -16.54 -9.10
CA LEU A 245 5.49 -16.51 -10.53
C LEU A 245 5.88 -15.08 -10.91
N PRO A 246 6.85 -14.91 -11.82
CA PRO A 246 7.59 -15.95 -12.54
C PRO A 246 8.67 -16.61 -11.68
N ASP A 247 9.02 -17.86 -12.00
CA ASP A 247 10.02 -18.64 -11.24
C ASP A 247 11.44 -18.09 -11.44
N SER A 248 11.84 -17.87 -12.70
CA SER A 248 13.03 -17.10 -13.08
C SER A 248 12.64 -15.75 -13.69
N THR A 249 13.60 -14.86 -13.91
CA THR A 249 13.41 -13.78 -14.91
C THR A 249 12.85 -14.39 -16.19
N ALA A 250 11.75 -13.82 -16.69
CA ALA A 250 11.24 -14.25 -17.99
C ALA A 250 12.30 -13.90 -19.05
N PRO A 251 12.49 -14.75 -20.08
CA PRO A 251 13.60 -14.58 -21.02
C PRO A 251 13.65 -13.17 -21.63
N GLU A 252 14.87 -12.65 -21.83
CA GLU A 252 15.16 -11.29 -22.35
C GLU A 252 14.44 -10.94 -23.66
N SER A 253 13.98 -11.95 -24.42
CA SER A 253 13.32 -11.81 -25.70
C SER A 253 11.91 -11.19 -25.64
N ASP A 254 11.31 -11.06 -24.45
CA ASP A 254 10.10 -10.26 -24.25
C ASP A 254 10.46 -8.98 -23.49
N ALA A 255 10.40 -7.84 -24.17
CA ALA A 255 10.67 -6.52 -23.59
C ALA A 255 9.80 -6.20 -22.35
N PHE A 256 8.68 -6.93 -22.18
CA PHE A 256 7.79 -6.82 -21.03
C PHE A 256 8.03 -7.89 -19.97
N GLY A 257 8.49 -9.09 -20.36
CA GLY A 257 8.81 -10.17 -19.42
C GLY A 257 10.12 -9.96 -18.66
N SER A 258 11.12 -9.36 -19.31
CA SER A 258 12.46 -9.11 -18.73
C SER A 258 12.50 -8.06 -17.61
N ARG A 259 11.37 -7.40 -17.33
CA ARG A 259 11.25 -6.34 -16.31
C ARG A 259 10.54 -6.80 -15.04
N ALA A 260 10.29 -8.11 -14.91
CA ALA A 260 9.75 -8.72 -13.72
C ALA A 260 10.87 -9.37 -12.89
N VAL A 261 10.75 -9.28 -11.56
CA VAL A 261 11.67 -9.93 -10.62
C VAL A 261 11.27 -11.38 -10.45
N GLY A 262 12.21 -12.29 -10.74
CA GLY A 262 12.05 -13.73 -10.53
C GLY A 262 11.96 -14.11 -9.06
N ARG A 263 11.51 -15.34 -8.78
CA ARG A 263 11.21 -15.82 -7.43
C ARG A 263 12.36 -15.68 -6.43
N ASP A 264 13.58 -15.95 -6.87
CA ASP A 264 14.78 -15.97 -6.02
C ASP A 264 15.74 -14.81 -6.33
N GLU A 265 15.27 -13.81 -7.08
CA GLU A 265 16.05 -12.63 -7.42
C GLU A 265 15.88 -11.52 -6.38
N PRO A 266 16.91 -10.68 -6.17
CA PRO A 266 16.86 -9.60 -5.19
C PRO A 266 15.85 -8.51 -5.60
N MET A 267 15.06 -8.07 -4.63
CA MET A 267 14.17 -6.93 -4.74
C MET A 267 14.87 -5.68 -4.23
N ALA A 268 15.41 -4.86 -5.13
CA ALA A 268 15.99 -3.58 -4.77
C ALA A 268 15.00 -2.71 -3.97
N PRO A 269 15.47 -1.94 -2.97
CA PRO A 269 16.87 -1.71 -2.60
C PRO A 269 17.48 -2.80 -1.70
N TRP A 270 16.74 -3.86 -1.41
CA TRP A 270 17.17 -4.94 -0.52
C TRP A 270 17.83 -6.10 -1.30
N GLY A 271 18.49 -6.98 -0.55
CA GLY A 271 18.94 -8.29 -1.06
C GLY A 271 17.90 -9.40 -0.89
N ASP A 272 16.74 -9.10 -0.29
CA ASP A 272 15.63 -10.03 -0.09
C ASP A 272 14.96 -10.40 -1.42
N SER A 273 14.51 -11.65 -1.54
CA SER A 273 13.81 -12.14 -2.73
C SER A 273 12.30 -12.26 -2.49
N PRO A 274 11.48 -12.39 -3.55
CA PRO A 274 10.08 -12.77 -3.40
C PRO A 274 9.86 -14.03 -2.56
N SER A 275 10.73 -15.04 -2.72
CA SER A 275 10.67 -16.28 -1.95
C SER A 275 10.96 -16.08 -0.47
N SER A 276 11.91 -15.21 -0.08
CA SER A 276 12.18 -14.92 1.34
C SER A 276 11.01 -14.21 2.02
N MET A 277 10.20 -13.46 1.25
CA MET A 277 9.02 -12.75 1.73
C MET A 277 7.72 -13.55 1.60
N TRP A 278 7.76 -14.79 1.09
CA TRP A 278 6.57 -15.60 0.87
C TRP A 278 5.84 -15.93 2.17
N ASP A 279 6.57 -16.31 3.22
CA ASP A 279 6.01 -16.66 4.53
C ASP A 279 6.41 -15.64 5.61
N HIS A 280 5.40 -14.99 6.19
CA HIS A 280 5.56 -14.02 7.29
C HIS A 280 5.26 -14.62 8.67
N SER A 281 4.84 -15.89 8.75
CA SER A 281 4.26 -16.51 9.95
C SER A 281 5.23 -16.57 11.14
N ALA A 282 6.54 -16.54 10.90
CA ALA A 282 7.55 -16.44 11.95
C ALA A 282 7.64 -15.03 12.58
N ILE A 283 7.20 -14.00 11.85
CA ILE A 283 7.41 -12.58 12.19
C ILE A 283 6.14 -11.97 12.80
N TYR A 284 5.00 -12.10 12.12
CA TYR A 284 3.73 -11.50 12.53
C TYR A 284 2.50 -12.31 12.11
N ARG A 285 1.36 -11.98 12.71
CA ARG A 285 0.04 -12.48 12.30
C ARG A 285 -1.01 -11.37 12.29
N TYR A 286 -2.11 -11.61 11.58
CA TYR A 286 -3.29 -10.74 11.57
C TYR A 286 -4.30 -11.20 12.63
N ALA A 287 -4.91 -10.24 13.33
CA ALA A 287 -6.06 -10.45 14.21
C ALA A 287 -7.39 -10.20 13.49
#